data_AF-A0A068VRY5-F1
#
_entry.id   AF-A0A068VRY5-F1
#
_cell.length_a   1.000
_cell.length_b   1.000
_cell.length_c   1.000
_cell.angle_alpha   90.00
_cell.angle_beta   90.00
_cell.angle_gamma   90.00
#
_symmetry.space_group_name_H-M   'P 1'
#
loop_
_entity.id
_entity.type
_entity.pdbx_description
1 polymer ?
#
loop_
_entity_poly.entity_id
_entity_poly.type
_entity_poly.pdbx_seq_one_letter_code
_entity_poly.pdbx_strand_id
1 'polypeptide(L)'
;MSVAFKQYRGADRRAWGISDSAHAGGSVRALPGTHAQGDADPDGRPHRDGTALCVPSGWPESVSAPGTQRMESDAVGFLLDCCPPDYRAYPLLRREPVVLARFAADQVEGQLRSTRKALSQARVGLGEVVGPEVLDGAVSMLESEESRLIRLRRAVALVEEALRGKVFMRKL
;
A
#
# COMPACT_ATOMS: atom_id res chain seq x y z
N MET A 1 -1.89 -37.00 -12.33
CA MET A 1 -2.91 -36.27 -11.54
C MET A 1 -2.72 -34.79 -11.82
N SER A 2 -3.63 -34.18 -12.57
CA SER A 2 -3.53 -32.79 -13.06
C SER A 2 -4.30 -31.88 -12.11
N VAL A 3 -3.63 -30.88 -11.51
CA VAL A 3 -4.27 -29.94 -10.59
C VAL A 3 -4.69 -28.71 -11.39
N ALA A 4 -6.00 -28.58 -11.60
CA ALA A 4 -6.62 -27.47 -12.31
C ALA A 4 -6.44 -26.17 -11.51
N PHE A 5 -5.79 -25.18 -12.12
CA PHE A 5 -5.64 -23.82 -11.60
C PHE A 5 -6.98 -23.09 -11.69
N LYS A 6 -7.67 -22.93 -10.55
CA LYS A 6 -8.97 -22.26 -10.47
C LYS A 6 -8.77 -20.75 -10.47
N GLN A 7 -9.19 -20.14 -11.56
CA GLN A 7 -9.24 -18.71 -11.80
C GLN A 7 -10.19 -18.04 -10.78
N TYR A 8 -9.65 -17.40 -9.73
CA TYR A 8 -10.44 -16.57 -8.83
C TYR A 8 -10.69 -15.20 -9.48
N ARG A 9 -11.82 -15.13 -10.21
CA ARG A 9 -12.42 -13.90 -10.70
C ARG A 9 -13.30 -13.30 -9.59
N GLY A 10 -12.97 -12.06 -9.17
CA GLY A 10 -13.91 -11.16 -8.51
C GLY A 10 -13.98 -11.24 -6.98
N ALA A 11 -13.10 -10.51 -6.29
CA ALA A 11 -13.44 -9.97 -4.98
C ALA A 11 -14.02 -8.57 -5.18
N ASP A 12 -15.24 -8.41 -4.67
CA ASP A 12 -16.18 -7.33 -4.90
C ASP A 12 -15.64 -5.96 -4.43
N ARG A 13 -15.63 -4.98 -5.34
CA ARG A 13 -15.28 -3.58 -5.04
C ARG A 13 -16.30 -2.90 -4.13
N ARG A 14 -17.48 -3.51 -3.90
CA ARG A 14 -18.57 -2.95 -3.07
C ARG A 14 -18.43 -3.14 -1.57
N ALA A 15 -17.46 -3.93 -1.09
CA ALA A 15 -17.24 -4.13 0.36
C ALA A 15 -16.59 -2.91 1.06
N TRP A 16 -16.16 -1.91 0.28
CA TRP A 16 -15.49 -0.71 0.75
C TRP A 16 -16.29 0.51 0.31
N GLY A 17 -17.15 1.03 1.19
CA GLY A 17 -18.13 2.10 0.94
C GLY A 17 -17.51 3.42 0.46
N ILE A 18 -17.03 3.45 -0.77
CA ILE A 18 -16.57 4.62 -1.49
C ILE A 18 -17.67 4.95 -2.50
N SER A 19 -18.49 5.94 -2.18
CA SER A 19 -19.51 6.46 -3.09
C SER A 19 -18.85 7.16 -4.29
N ASP A 20 -19.26 6.78 -5.50
CA ASP A 20 -18.78 7.34 -6.77
C ASP A 20 -19.68 8.53 -7.15
N SER A 21 -19.18 9.75 -7.01
CA SER A 21 -19.85 10.97 -7.48
C SER A 21 -19.40 11.25 -8.90
N ALA A 22 -20.22 10.85 -9.86
CA ALA A 22 -20.08 11.20 -11.26
C ALA A 22 -20.22 12.71 -11.49
N HIS A 23 -19.22 13.33 -12.12
CA HIS A 23 -19.42 14.56 -12.88
C HIS A 23 -18.83 14.40 -14.28
N ALA A 24 -19.76 14.44 -15.25
CA ALA A 24 -19.52 14.49 -16.67
C ALA A 24 -19.21 15.93 -17.13
N GLY A 25 -18.43 16.07 -18.20
CA GLY A 25 -18.46 17.25 -19.07
C GLY A 25 -17.09 17.88 -19.31
N GLY A 26 -16.51 17.63 -20.49
CA GLY A 26 -15.30 18.33 -20.94
C GLY A 26 -14.78 17.83 -22.29
N SER A 27 -15.46 18.21 -23.37
CA SER A 27 -15.01 18.02 -24.75
C SER A 27 -13.75 18.85 -25.02
N VAL A 28 -12.69 18.26 -25.61
CA VAL A 28 -11.62 19.04 -26.25
C VAL A 28 -11.20 18.45 -27.59
N ARG A 29 -11.38 19.33 -28.56
CA ARG A 29 -11.12 19.35 -30.00
C ARG A 29 -9.67 18.97 -30.38
N ALA A 30 -9.53 18.15 -31.43
CA ALA A 30 -8.27 17.89 -32.11
C ALA A 30 -7.85 19.08 -33.00
N LEU A 31 -6.55 19.36 -33.06
CA LEU A 31 -5.91 20.17 -34.11
C LEU A 31 -4.77 19.36 -34.77
N PRO A 32 -4.57 19.45 -36.10
CA PRO A 32 -3.55 18.68 -36.80
C PRO A 32 -2.30 19.48 -37.17
N GLY A 33 -1.20 18.75 -37.36
CA GLY A 33 0.00 19.12 -38.15
C GLY A 33 1.28 19.27 -37.32
N THR A 34 2.51 19.00 -37.80
CA THR A 34 3.06 18.43 -39.04
C THR A 34 4.58 18.23 -38.81
N HIS A 35 5.12 17.07 -39.24
CA HIS A 35 6.51 16.65 -39.57
C HIS A 35 7.78 17.12 -38.81
N ALA A 36 8.59 16.13 -38.37
CA ALA A 36 10.01 15.90 -38.72
C ALA A 36 10.43 14.51 -38.18
N GLN A 37 10.63 13.46 -39.00
CA GLN A 37 11.87 13.08 -39.71
C GLN A 37 13.10 13.13 -38.77
N GLY A 38 13.85 12.07 -38.44
CA GLY A 38 13.85 10.66 -38.79
C GLY A 38 15.24 10.14 -38.40
N ASP A 39 15.33 9.15 -37.52
CA ASP A 39 16.55 8.37 -37.32
C ASP A 39 16.12 6.90 -37.25
N ALA A 40 16.48 6.15 -38.28
CA ALA A 40 16.25 4.73 -38.40
C ALA A 40 17.49 4.00 -37.87
N ASP A 41 17.35 3.34 -36.72
CA ASP A 41 18.23 2.26 -36.30
C ASP A 41 17.65 0.93 -36.83
N PRO A 42 18.37 0.15 -37.67
CA PRO A 42 17.76 -0.90 -38.46
C PRO A 42 17.77 -2.31 -37.83
N ASP A 43 18.21 -2.50 -36.58
CA ASP A 43 18.04 -3.81 -35.93
C ASP A 43 18.05 -3.75 -34.40
N GLY A 44 16.97 -4.19 -33.77
CA GLY A 44 16.94 -4.46 -32.34
C GLY A 44 15.64 -4.01 -31.68
N ARG A 45 14.68 -4.94 -31.63
CA ARG A 45 13.50 -5.05 -30.74
C ARG A 45 13.11 -3.76 -30.00
N PRO A 46 11.84 -3.31 -30.06
CA PRO A 46 11.40 -2.20 -29.21
C PRO A 46 11.83 -2.50 -27.77
N HIS A 47 12.78 -1.71 -27.27
CA HIS A 47 12.99 -1.57 -25.85
C HIS A 47 11.59 -1.24 -25.35
N ARG A 48 10.97 -2.15 -24.58
CA ARG A 48 9.67 -1.87 -23.98
C ARG A 48 9.87 -0.56 -23.26
N ASP A 49 9.29 0.50 -23.84
CA ASP A 49 9.44 1.85 -23.36
C ASP A 49 9.27 1.80 -21.86
N GLY A 50 10.31 2.22 -21.15
CA GLY A 50 10.34 2.33 -19.71
C GLY A 50 9.24 3.29 -19.32
N THR A 51 8.02 2.75 -19.17
CA THR A 51 6.91 3.41 -18.52
C THR A 51 7.46 3.84 -17.18
N ALA A 52 7.66 5.15 -17.01
CA ALA A 52 8.24 5.68 -15.80
C ALA A 52 7.39 5.20 -14.62
N LEU A 53 7.87 4.16 -13.93
CA LEU A 53 7.22 3.56 -12.78
C LEU A 53 7.25 4.61 -11.68
N CYS A 54 6.20 5.41 -11.58
CA CYS A 54 6.15 6.47 -10.59
C CYS A 54 5.96 5.84 -9.21
N VAL A 55 6.82 6.23 -8.27
CA VAL A 55 6.64 5.90 -6.86
C VAL A 55 5.42 6.71 -6.35
N PRO A 56 4.33 6.06 -5.90
CA PRO A 56 3.17 6.77 -5.39
C PRO A 56 3.52 7.50 -4.07
N SER A 57 2.80 8.57 -3.76
CA SER A 57 2.98 9.26 -2.48
C SER A 57 2.61 8.33 -1.32
N GLY A 58 3.48 8.28 -0.30
CA GLY A 58 3.31 7.35 0.83
C GLY A 58 3.84 5.93 0.57
N TRP A 59 4.55 5.71 -0.53
CA TRP A 59 5.33 4.49 -0.71
C TRP A 59 6.40 4.35 0.39
N PRO A 60 6.60 3.14 0.96
CA PRO A 60 7.60 2.94 2.01
C PRO A 60 9.03 3.07 1.47
N GLU A 61 9.86 3.82 2.19
CA GLU A 61 11.26 4.09 1.81
C GLU A 61 12.13 2.83 1.75
N SER A 62 11.78 1.80 2.52
CA SER A 62 12.50 0.52 2.56
C SER A 62 12.17 -0.40 1.40
N VAL A 63 11.24 -0.04 0.51
CA VAL A 63 10.82 -0.88 -0.62
C VAL A 63 11.20 -0.24 -1.94
N SER A 64 11.94 -0.97 -2.78
CA SER A 64 12.25 -0.53 -4.15
C SER A 64 10.98 -0.14 -4.94
N ALA A 65 11.13 0.75 -5.92
CA ALA A 65 10.01 1.28 -6.69
C ALA A 65 9.11 0.17 -7.28
N PRO A 66 7.79 0.41 -7.40
CA PRO A 66 6.85 -0.56 -7.97
C PRO A 66 7.32 -1.07 -9.33
N GLY A 67 7.23 -2.39 -9.58
CA GLY A 67 7.60 -3.00 -10.86
C GLY A 67 9.10 -3.26 -11.07
N THR A 68 9.96 -2.90 -10.11
CA THR A 68 11.39 -3.25 -10.14
C THR A 68 11.63 -4.70 -9.67
N GLN A 69 12.73 -5.31 -10.11
CA GLN A 69 13.09 -6.69 -9.75
C GLN A 69 13.28 -6.92 -8.24
N ARG A 70 13.71 -5.88 -7.50
CA ARG A 70 13.92 -5.94 -6.03
C ARG A 70 12.67 -5.64 -5.22
N MET A 71 11.62 -5.07 -5.84
CA MET A 71 10.44 -4.61 -5.13
C MET A 71 9.82 -5.72 -4.26
N GLU A 72 9.68 -6.92 -4.82
CA GLU A 72 9.03 -8.03 -4.12
C GLU A 72 9.84 -8.48 -2.89
N SER A 73 11.16 -8.62 -3.00
CA SER A 73 12.00 -9.02 -1.85
C SER A 73 11.99 -7.98 -0.73
N ASP A 74 12.02 -6.70 -1.09
CA ASP A 74 12.00 -5.62 -0.12
C ASP A 74 10.61 -5.51 0.54
N ALA A 75 9.55 -5.68 -0.26
CA ALA A 75 8.17 -5.71 0.21
C ALA A 75 7.94 -6.82 1.24
N VAL A 76 8.47 -8.03 1.02
CA VAL A 76 8.39 -9.12 2.00
C VAL A 76 9.05 -8.73 3.33
N GLY A 77 10.22 -8.07 3.29
CA GLY A 77 10.89 -7.56 4.49
C GLY A 77 10.01 -6.56 5.25
N PHE A 78 9.56 -5.53 4.55
CA PHE A 78 8.69 -4.48 5.08
C PHE A 78 7.37 -5.03 5.66
N LEU A 79 6.71 -5.96 4.97
CA LEU A 79 5.45 -6.55 5.42
C LEU A 79 5.63 -7.48 6.62
N LEU A 80 6.77 -8.17 6.74
CA LEU A 80 7.09 -8.95 7.94
C LEU A 80 7.32 -8.05 9.15
N ASP A 81 7.88 -6.85 8.96
CA ASP A 81 8.04 -5.87 10.05
C ASP A 81 6.70 -5.31 10.55
N CYS A 82 5.64 -5.40 9.74
CA CYS A 82 4.27 -5.02 10.12
C CYS A 82 3.52 -6.13 10.88
N CYS A 83 4.08 -7.34 10.92
CA CYS A 83 3.45 -8.54 11.47
C CYS A 83 4.09 -8.98 12.79
N PRO A 84 3.45 -9.89 13.57
CA PRO A 84 4.11 -10.56 14.67
C PRO A 84 5.42 -11.23 14.24
N PRO A 85 6.47 -11.24 15.10
CA PRO A 85 7.77 -11.78 14.75
C PRO A 85 7.71 -13.27 14.37
N ASP A 86 6.77 -14.03 14.95
CA ASP A 86 6.55 -15.45 14.67
C ASP A 86 6.23 -15.72 13.20
N TYR A 87 5.73 -14.73 12.46
CA TYR A 87 5.41 -14.90 11.04
C TYR A 87 6.65 -15.21 10.20
N ARG A 88 7.84 -14.82 10.67
CA ARG A 88 9.11 -15.13 10.01
C ARG A 88 9.41 -16.63 9.94
N ALA A 89 8.77 -17.44 10.80
CA ALA A 89 8.91 -18.89 10.84
C ALA A 89 8.09 -19.62 9.75
N TYR A 90 7.11 -18.95 9.11
CA TYR A 90 6.24 -19.58 8.11
C TYR A 90 6.73 -19.32 6.68
N PRO A 91 7.29 -20.34 5.97
CA PRO A 91 7.85 -20.14 4.62
C PRO A 91 6.81 -19.74 3.58
N LEU A 92 5.55 -20.13 3.80
CA LEU A 92 4.42 -19.76 2.94
C LEU A 92 4.33 -18.24 2.76
N LEU A 93 4.50 -17.47 3.83
CA LEU A 93 4.37 -16.01 3.79
C LEU A 93 5.46 -15.33 2.95
N ARG A 94 6.64 -15.95 2.83
CA ARG A 94 7.72 -15.48 1.96
C ARG A 94 7.53 -15.89 0.50
N ARG A 95 6.86 -17.02 0.26
CA ARG A 95 6.55 -17.53 -1.09
C ARG A 95 5.31 -16.89 -1.70
N GLU A 96 4.38 -16.44 -0.86
CA GLU A 96 3.12 -15.82 -1.27
C GLU A 96 2.98 -14.41 -0.67
N PRO A 97 3.73 -13.40 -1.19
CA PRO A 97 3.73 -12.04 -0.63
C PRO A 97 2.36 -11.36 -0.60
N VAL A 98 1.45 -11.72 -1.51
CA VAL A 98 0.07 -11.19 -1.53
C VAL A 98 -0.72 -11.62 -0.30
N VAL A 99 -0.54 -12.87 0.16
CA VAL A 99 -1.16 -13.37 1.39
C VAL A 99 -0.58 -12.64 2.60
N LEU A 100 0.74 -12.50 2.65
CA LEU A 100 1.42 -11.74 3.70
C LEU A 100 0.93 -10.28 3.76
N ALA A 101 0.77 -9.64 2.60
CA ALA A 101 0.28 -8.26 2.52
C ALA A 101 -1.13 -8.11 3.08
N ARG A 102 -2.02 -9.07 2.82
CA ARG A 102 -3.36 -9.10 3.41
C ARG A 102 -3.32 -9.21 4.94
N PHE A 103 -2.45 -10.06 5.48
CA PHE A 103 -2.30 -10.21 6.94
C PHE A 103 -1.67 -8.98 7.60
N ALA A 104 -0.65 -8.39 6.96
CA ALA A 104 -0.06 -7.14 7.42
C ALA A 104 -1.11 -6.02 7.48
N ALA A 105 -1.98 -5.91 6.47
CA ALA A 105 -3.07 -4.95 6.45
C ALA A 105 -4.03 -5.15 7.64
N ASP A 106 -4.43 -6.39 7.93
CA ASP A 106 -5.30 -6.70 9.07
C ASP A 106 -4.61 -6.41 10.42
N GLN A 107 -3.30 -6.67 10.54
CA GLN A 107 -2.55 -6.37 11.76
C GLN A 107 -2.39 -4.88 12.02
N VAL A 108 -2.05 -4.09 11.00
CA VAL A 108 -1.95 -2.64 11.15
C VAL A 108 -3.32 -2.05 11.48
N GLU A 109 -4.40 -2.55 10.87
CA GLU A 109 -5.76 -2.12 11.19
C GLU A 109 -6.16 -2.50 12.63
N GLY A 110 -5.79 -3.69 13.09
CA GLY A 110 -5.99 -4.13 14.47
C GLY A 110 -5.29 -3.21 15.48
N GLN A 111 -4.02 -2.87 15.21
CA GLN A 111 -3.25 -1.92 16.02
C GLN A 111 -3.93 -0.55 16.04
N LEU A 112 -4.34 -0.03 14.88
CA LEU A 112 -5.01 1.27 14.79
C LEU A 112 -6.31 1.32 15.61
N ARG A 113 -7.14 0.26 15.53
CA ARG A 113 -8.35 0.16 16.36
C ARG A 113 -8.02 0.13 17.85
N SER A 114 -6.98 -0.61 18.24
CA SER A 114 -6.52 -0.69 19.63
C SER A 114 -6.03 0.67 20.14
N THR A 115 -5.22 1.38 19.36
CA THR A 115 -4.71 2.71 19.72
C THR A 115 -5.83 3.73 19.88
N ARG A 116 -6.80 3.76 18.97
CA ARG A 116 -7.98 4.64 19.08
C ARG A 116 -8.82 4.35 20.32
N LYS A 117 -8.99 3.07 20.65
CA LYS A 117 -9.67 2.66 21.87
C LYS A 117 -8.89 3.10 23.11
N ALA A 118 -7.57 2.93 23.12
CA ALA A 118 -6.72 3.39 24.22
C ALA A 118 -6.83 4.90 24.41
N LEU A 119 -6.81 5.70 23.33
CA LEU A 119 -7.01 7.15 23.37
C LEU A 119 -8.35 7.55 23.99
N SER A 120 -9.45 6.93 23.56
CA SER A 120 -10.78 7.27 24.06
C SER A 120 -10.97 6.92 25.54
N GLN A 121 -10.17 6.00 26.06
CA GLN A 121 -10.25 5.53 27.45
C GLN A 121 -9.13 6.08 28.35
N ALA A 122 -8.08 6.70 27.78
CA ALA A 122 -6.86 7.05 28.50
C ALA A 122 -7.13 7.95 29.72
N ARG A 123 -7.88 9.04 29.56
CA ARG A 123 -8.12 10.01 30.66
C ARG A 123 -8.94 9.41 31.82
N VAL A 124 -9.90 8.54 31.51
CA VAL A 124 -10.74 7.90 32.53
C VAL A 124 -10.00 6.74 33.20
N GLY A 125 -9.34 5.88 32.42
CA GLY A 125 -8.71 4.68 32.95
C GLY A 125 -7.35 4.93 33.61
N LEU A 126 -6.52 5.80 33.04
CA LEU A 126 -5.17 6.07 33.58
C LEU A 126 -5.18 7.20 34.61
N GLY A 127 -6.13 8.14 34.54
CA GLY A 127 -6.20 9.27 35.47
C GLY A 127 -6.38 8.88 36.94
N GLU A 128 -6.85 7.66 37.22
CA GLU A 128 -6.97 7.13 38.59
C GLU A 128 -5.65 6.57 39.15
N VAL A 129 -4.67 6.26 38.27
CA VAL A 129 -3.46 5.51 38.64
C VAL A 129 -2.15 6.27 38.37
N VAL A 130 -2.18 7.33 37.57
CA VAL A 130 -0.99 8.16 37.28
C VAL A 130 -1.27 9.65 37.42
N GLY A 131 -0.23 10.43 37.69
CA GLY A 131 -0.32 11.89 37.71
C GLY A 131 -0.59 12.52 36.33
N PRO A 132 -1.05 13.78 36.29
CA PRO A 132 -1.50 14.44 35.06
C PRO A 132 -0.41 14.55 34.00
N GLU A 133 0.85 14.81 34.39
CA GLU A 133 1.98 14.90 33.46
C GLU A 133 2.23 13.58 32.71
N VAL A 134 2.15 12.45 33.42
CA VAL A 134 2.32 11.11 32.83
C VAL A 134 1.14 10.78 31.92
N LEU A 135 -0.07 11.16 32.31
CA LEU A 135 -1.27 10.98 31.49
C LEU A 135 -1.17 11.76 30.18
N ASP A 136 -0.77 13.02 30.21
CA ASP A 136 -0.61 13.84 29.01
C ASP A 136 0.48 13.28 28.08
N GLY A 137 1.59 12.81 28.65
CA GLY A 137 2.63 12.09 27.90
C GLY A 137 2.12 10.82 27.22
N ALA A 138 1.31 10.02 27.92
CA ALA A 138 0.72 8.81 27.36
C ALA A 138 -0.27 9.11 26.21
N VAL A 139 -1.10 10.14 26.36
CA VAL A 139 -2.02 10.59 25.30
C VAL A 139 -1.25 11.06 24.07
N SER A 140 -0.23 11.91 24.25
CA SER A 140 0.59 12.42 23.14
C SER A 140 1.32 11.29 22.39
N MET A 141 1.80 10.29 23.11
CA MET A 141 2.40 9.09 22.52
C MET A 141 1.39 8.32 21.66
N LEU A 142 0.17 8.09 22.17
CA LEU A 142 -0.86 7.36 21.44
C LEU A 142 -1.35 8.14 20.19
N GLU A 143 -1.45 9.47 20.24
CA GLU A 143 -1.79 10.31 19.08
C GLU A 143 -0.71 10.25 17.98
N SER A 144 0.55 10.26 18.40
CA SER A 144 1.69 10.10 17.49
C SER A 144 1.68 8.72 16.85
N GLU A 145 1.37 7.68 17.63
CA GLU A 145 1.28 6.31 17.16
C GLU A 145 0.08 6.10 16.21
N GLU A 146 -1.08 6.69 16.50
CA GLU A 146 -2.23 6.66 15.57
C GLU A 146 -1.84 7.25 14.22
N SER A 147 -1.20 8.42 14.24
CA SER A 147 -0.74 9.11 13.04
C SER A 147 0.24 8.26 12.23
N ARG A 148 1.17 7.58 12.92
CA ARG A 148 2.12 6.64 12.31
C ARG A 148 1.40 5.45 11.68
N LEU A 149 0.45 4.83 12.38
CA LEU A 149 -0.30 3.67 11.92
C LEU A 149 -1.20 4.00 10.71
N ILE A 150 -1.79 5.20 10.65
CA ILE A 150 -2.54 5.66 9.48
C ILE A 150 -1.63 5.72 8.23
N ARG A 151 -0.42 6.28 8.36
CA ARG A 151 0.55 6.30 7.25
C ARG A 151 1.00 4.90 6.88
N LEU A 152 1.29 4.06 7.86
CA LEU A 152 1.71 2.67 7.64
C LEU A 152 0.62 1.87 6.93
N ARG A 153 -0.66 2.03 7.31
CA ARG A 153 -1.79 1.34 6.66
C ARG A 153 -1.89 1.70 5.18
N ARG A 154 -1.68 2.98 4.84
CA ARG A 154 -1.63 3.46 3.45
C ARG A 154 -0.45 2.86 2.68
N ALA A 155 0.75 2.84 3.28
CA ALA A 155 1.93 2.23 2.69
C ALA A 155 1.72 0.73 2.40
N VAL A 156 1.17 -0.02 3.36
CA VAL A 156 0.83 -1.44 3.19
C VAL A 156 -0.18 -1.63 2.05
N ALA A 157 -1.21 -0.78 1.96
CA ALA A 157 -2.18 -0.86 0.85
C ALA A 157 -1.51 -0.63 -0.52
N LEU A 158 -0.61 0.34 -0.64
CA LEU A 158 0.13 0.58 -1.89
C LEU A 158 0.99 -0.62 -2.29
N VAL A 159 1.71 -1.21 -1.34
CA VAL A 159 2.53 -2.41 -1.58
C VAL A 159 1.66 -3.59 -1.99
N GLU A 160 0.54 -3.81 -1.29
CA GLU A 160 -0.42 -4.87 -1.60
C GLU A 160 -0.96 -4.74 -3.04
N GLU A 161 -1.25 -3.51 -3.48
CA GLU A 161 -1.67 -3.24 -4.84
C GLU A 161 -0.56 -3.46 -5.88
N ALA A 162 0.67 -3.09 -5.56
CA ALA A 162 1.82 -3.34 -6.43
C ALA A 162 2.06 -4.84 -6.63
N LEU A 163 1.98 -5.63 -5.55
CA LEU A 163 2.13 -7.09 -5.57
C LEU A 163 1.02 -7.79 -6.37
N ARG A 164 -0.18 -7.19 -6.43
CA ARG A 164 -1.27 -7.65 -7.31
C ARG A 164 -1.08 -7.30 -8.79
N GLY A 165 0.04 -6.68 -9.15
CA GLY A 165 0.35 -6.28 -10.52
C GLY A 165 -0.33 -4.97 -10.96
N LYS A 166 -0.80 -4.12 -10.03
CA LYS A 166 -1.29 -2.79 -10.41
C LYS A 166 -0.12 -1.87 -10.75
N VAL A 167 -0.22 -1.22 -11.90
CA VAL A 167 0.74 -0.19 -12.35
C VAL A 167 0.29 1.17 -11.81
N PHE A 168 1.17 1.87 -11.11
CA PHE A 168 0.90 3.21 -10.58
C PHE A 168 1.29 4.26 -11.61
N MET A 169 0.31 5.05 -12.06
CA MET A 169 0.54 6.21 -12.91
C MET A 169 0.51 7.49 -12.07
N ARG A 170 1.47 8.39 -12.30
CA ARG A 170 1.50 9.70 -11.63
C ARG A 170 0.25 10.48 -12.02
N LYS A 171 -0.55 10.88 -11.03
CA LYS A 171 -1.60 11.88 -11.24
C LYS A 171 -0.94 13.25 -11.01
N LEU A 172 -0.71 13.97 -12.11
CA LEU A 172 -0.36 15.40 -12.10
C LEU A 172 -1.59 16.23 -11.74
#